data_AF-A0A5C4V5V0-F1
#
_entry.id   AF-A0A5C4V5V0-F1
#
_cell.length_a   1.000
_cell.length_b   1.000
_cell.length_c   1.000
_cell.angle_alpha   90.00
_cell.angle_beta   90.00
_cell.angle_gamma   90.00
#
_symmetry.space_group_name_H-M   'P 1'
#
loop_
_entity.id
_entity.type
_entity.pdbx_description
1 polymer ?
#
loop_
_entity_poly.entity_id
_entity_poly.type
_entity_poly.pdbx_seq_one_letter_code
_entity_poly.pdbx_strand_id
1 'polypeptide(L)'
;MTVHGRYTGILRDDFGYYADDLYQGEPGVDFTSGDLYRANLSRRACDTDLDPLTTQVMLSVALYLRAGDVVTNLTFKSGATAADTPTNWWFALYDTEGALLAQTADQTTTAWAANTVKTLALSSAQTIEETGVHYAGIMVKATDLPSLVGASLGIAGASAGWFTGEKIIAQTSGSSLTTTAPATIATPTAVVNVPRVVAT
;
A
#
# COMPACT_ATOMS: atom_id res chain seq x y z
N MET A 1 25.61 7.78 13.39
CA MET A 1 24.64 8.62 12.66
C MET A 1 25.20 8.82 11.27
N THR A 2 24.73 8.06 10.29
CA THR A 2 25.19 8.22 8.90
C THR A 2 24.40 9.38 8.31
N VAL A 3 25.10 10.42 7.87
CA VAL A 3 24.50 11.60 7.23
C VAL A 3 24.59 11.38 5.73
N HIS A 4 23.44 11.21 5.09
CA HIS A 4 23.34 11.11 3.63
C HIS A 4 22.71 12.40 3.10
N GLY A 5 23.56 13.35 2.71
CA GLY A 5 23.11 14.65 2.23
C GLY A 5 22.32 15.44 3.29
N ARG A 6 21.12 15.91 2.93
CA ARG A 6 20.22 16.71 3.78
C ARG A 6 19.49 15.91 4.87
N TYR A 7 19.65 14.59 4.87
CA TYR A 7 18.89 13.71 5.73
C TYR A 7 19.73 13.17 6.89
N THR A 8 19.08 12.99 8.03
CA THR A 8 19.68 12.47 9.25
C THR A 8 18.98 11.18 9.66
N GLY A 9 19.75 10.14 10.02
CA GLY A 9 19.21 8.83 10.43
C GLY A 9 19.46 7.71 9.41
N ILE A 10 18.83 6.55 9.62
CA ILE A 10 18.79 5.45 8.64
C ILE A 10 17.74 5.83 7.60
N LEU A 11 18.17 6.03 6.35
CA LEU A 11 17.28 6.38 5.26
C LEU A 11 17.27 5.26 4.23
N ARG A 12 16.07 4.81 3.91
CA ARG A 12 15.83 3.92 2.79
C ARG A 12 15.61 4.76 1.53
N ASP A 13 16.63 4.82 0.67
CA ASP A 13 16.63 5.61 -0.58
C ASP A 13 15.85 4.93 -1.73
N ASP A 14 15.40 3.69 -1.54
CA ASP A 14 14.62 2.95 -2.56
C ASP A 14 13.29 3.66 -2.93
N PHE A 15 12.76 4.49 -2.03
CA PHE A 15 11.59 5.35 -2.27
C PHE A 15 11.97 6.78 -2.68
N GLY A 16 13.26 7.09 -2.69
CA GLY A 16 13.85 8.39 -3.03
C GLY A 16 13.50 8.83 -4.44
N TYR A 17 13.43 7.92 -5.40
CA TYR A 17 13.00 8.23 -6.78
C TYR A 17 11.60 8.88 -6.83
N TYR A 18 10.62 8.40 -6.04
CA TYR A 18 9.28 9.03 -5.96
C TYR A 18 9.26 10.30 -5.09
N ALA A 19 10.11 10.36 -4.06
CA ALA A 19 10.21 11.52 -3.20
C ALA A 19 10.92 12.71 -3.88
N ASP A 20 11.86 12.44 -4.78
CA ASP A 20 12.72 13.45 -5.40
C ASP A 20 12.22 13.89 -6.79
N ASP A 21 11.55 13.03 -7.58
CA ASP A 21 10.89 13.44 -8.84
C ASP A 21 9.90 14.60 -8.63
N LEU A 22 9.19 14.61 -7.49
CA LEU A 22 8.29 15.69 -7.11
C LEU A 22 9.01 16.95 -6.58
N TYR A 23 10.28 16.85 -6.18
CA TYR A 23 11.10 18.01 -5.79
C TYR A 23 11.96 18.55 -6.94
N GLN A 24 12.22 17.75 -7.97
CA GLN A 24 12.96 18.16 -9.16
C GLN A 24 12.12 19.02 -10.12
N GLY A 25 10.86 19.31 -9.78
CA GLY A 25 10.04 20.28 -10.49
C GLY A 25 9.85 19.89 -11.94
N GLU A 26 9.18 18.76 -12.18
CA GLU A 26 8.65 18.45 -13.51
C GLU A 26 7.85 19.67 -14.01
N PRO A 27 8.21 20.28 -15.16
CA PRO A 27 7.60 21.52 -15.60
C PRO A 27 6.07 21.41 -15.68
N GLY A 28 5.36 22.18 -14.85
CA GLY A 28 3.89 22.27 -14.89
C GLY A 28 3.12 21.47 -13.83
N VAL A 29 3.79 20.85 -12.85
CA VAL A 29 3.10 20.23 -11.71
C VAL A 29 2.71 21.33 -10.69
N ASP A 30 1.41 21.58 -10.56
CA ASP A 30 0.87 22.45 -9.52
C ASP A 30 0.67 21.64 -8.22
N PHE A 31 1.56 21.84 -7.25
CA PHE A 31 1.47 21.20 -5.94
C PHE A 31 0.24 21.62 -5.12
N THR A 32 -0.50 22.64 -5.58
CA THR A 32 -1.70 23.15 -4.92
C THR A 32 -3.00 22.74 -5.60
N SER A 33 -2.96 22.13 -6.79
CA SER A 33 -4.17 21.78 -7.55
C SER A 33 -4.91 20.54 -7.03
N GLY A 34 -4.31 19.78 -6.11
CA GLY A 34 -4.89 18.53 -5.61
C GLY A 34 -4.76 17.34 -6.58
N ASP A 35 -4.06 17.49 -7.72
CA ASP A 35 -3.88 16.43 -8.72
C ASP A 35 -2.70 15.48 -8.41
N LEU A 36 -2.10 15.62 -7.23
CA LEU A 36 -0.94 14.84 -6.81
C LEU A 36 -1.38 13.51 -6.21
N TYR A 37 -0.84 12.42 -6.73
CA TYR A 37 -1.01 11.09 -6.15
C TYR A 37 0.31 10.54 -5.60
N ARG A 38 0.23 9.74 -4.55
CA ARG A 38 1.35 9.00 -3.96
C ARG A 38 1.28 7.55 -4.41
N ALA A 39 2.39 6.97 -4.84
CA ALA A 39 2.46 5.55 -5.17
C ALA A 39 3.63 4.91 -4.45
N ASN A 40 3.50 3.64 -4.06
CA ASN A 40 4.60 2.91 -3.42
C ASN A 40 5.68 2.45 -4.40
N LEU A 41 5.30 2.24 -5.68
CA LEU A 41 6.20 1.75 -6.70
C LEU A 41 5.86 2.31 -8.09
N SER A 42 6.89 2.38 -8.94
CA SER A 42 6.81 2.91 -10.29
C SER A 42 5.96 1.97 -11.09
N ARG A 43 5.13 2.52 -11.96
CA ARG A 43 4.42 1.71 -12.93
C ARG A 43 5.37 0.88 -13.80
N ARG A 44 6.62 1.33 -14.02
CA ARG A 44 7.65 0.56 -14.76
C ARG A 44 8.28 -0.57 -13.96
N ALA A 45 8.22 -0.50 -12.63
CA ALA A 45 8.70 -1.56 -11.75
C ALA A 45 7.66 -2.69 -11.60
N CYS A 46 6.41 -2.46 -12.02
CA CYS A 46 5.43 -3.54 -12.12
C CYS A 46 5.84 -4.50 -13.25
N ASP A 47 6.22 -5.72 -12.89
CA ASP A 47 6.73 -6.72 -13.83
C ASP A 47 5.87 -7.99 -13.89
N THR A 48 4.90 -8.14 -12.98
CA THR A 48 4.14 -9.37 -12.87
C THR A 48 2.75 -9.20 -12.24
N ASP A 49 1.92 -10.21 -12.44
CA ASP A 49 0.66 -10.41 -11.74
C ASP A 49 0.93 -11.31 -10.53
N LEU A 50 0.77 -10.74 -9.34
CA LEU A 50 1.09 -11.38 -8.07
C LEU A 50 -0.14 -12.10 -7.52
N ASP A 51 0.06 -13.23 -6.84
CA ASP A 51 -0.97 -13.88 -6.01
C ASP A 51 -0.66 -13.72 -4.51
N PRO A 52 -0.73 -12.49 -3.95
CA PRO A 52 -0.24 -12.23 -2.60
C PRO A 52 -1.30 -12.44 -1.51
N LEU A 53 -2.55 -12.63 -1.91
CA LEU A 53 -3.67 -12.64 -0.99
C LEU A 53 -3.88 -14.05 -0.45
N THR A 54 -4.28 -14.11 0.82
CA THR A 54 -4.88 -15.29 1.43
C THR A 54 -6.24 -14.88 1.96
N THR A 55 -7.25 -15.73 1.80
CA THR A 55 -8.63 -15.41 2.20
C THR A 55 -8.65 -14.98 3.68
N GLN A 56 -9.29 -13.85 3.98
CA GLN A 56 -9.43 -13.31 5.34
C GLN A 56 -8.11 -12.94 6.05
N VAL A 57 -7.02 -12.76 5.30
CA VAL A 57 -5.73 -12.25 5.80
C VAL A 57 -5.46 -10.92 5.10
N MET A 58 -4.99 -9.92 5.85
CA MET A 58 -4.64 -8.63 5.27
C MET A 58 -3.21 -8.69 4.72
N LEU A 59 -3.03 -8.24 3.49
CA LEU A 59 -1.73 -7.84 2.95
C LEU A 59 -1.60 -6.33 3.13
N SER A 60 -0.48 -5.86 3.66
CA SER A 60 -0.16 -4.43 3.71
C SER A 60 1.17 -4.14 3.04
N VAL A 61 1.21 -3.03 2.29
CA VAL A 61 2.40 -2.56 1.57
C VAL A 61 2.79 -1.18 2.04
N ALA A 62 4.09 -0.95 2.16
CA ALA A 62 4.66 0.33 2.53
C ALA A 62 4.27 1.39 1.49
N LEU A 63 3.87 2.56 1.96
CA LEU A 63 3.52 3.73 1.18
C LEU A 63 4.12 4.96 1.84
N TYR A 64 5.03 5.65 1.17
CA TYR A 64 5.62 6.86 1.71
C TYR A 64 4.67 8.05 1.54
N LEU A 65 4.27 8.64 2.67
CA LEU A 65 3.39 9.81 2.72
C LEU A 65 4.08 10.95 3.46
N ARG A 66 3.69 12.19 3.14
CA ARG A 66 4.22 13.40 3.78
C ARG A 66 3.17 14.01 4.68
N ALA A 67 3.64 14.64 5.76
CA ALA A 67 2.80 15.46 6.61
C ALA A 67 2.10 16.54 5.76
N GLY A 68 0.78 16.66 5.91
CA GLY A 68 -0.08 17.54 5.12
C GLY A 68 -0.70 16.91 3.87
N ASP A 69 -0.27 15.70 3.44
CA ASP A 69 -0.98 14.96 2.40
C ASP A 69 -2.40 14.66 2.90
N VAL A 70 -3.40 14.82 2.03
CA VAL A 70 -4.80 14.46 2.32
C VAL A 70 -5.14 13.23 1.49
N VAL A 71 -5.27 12.08 2.16
CA VAL A 71 -5.64 10.82 1.50
C VAL A 71 -7.14 10.61 1.61
N THR A 72 -7.80 10.56 0.46
CA THR A 72 -9.25 10.37 0.33
C THR A 72 -9.58 8.99 -0.25
N ASN A 73 -8.71 8.44 -1.10
CA ASN A 73 -8.92 7.18 -1.77
C ASN A 73 -7.67 6.31 -1.79
N LEU A 74 -7.89 5.00 -1.82
CA LEU A 74 -6.85 4.01 -2.12
C LEU A 74 -7.19 3.27 -3.42
N THR A 75 -6.17 3.03 -4.22
CA THR A 75 -6.29 2.39 -5.53
C THR A 75 -5.39 1.18 -5.64
N PHE A 76 -6.00 0.05 -5.97
CA PHE A 76 -5.33 -1.19 -6.36
C PHE A 76 -5.81 -1.62 -7.75
N LYS A 77 -4.99 -2.41 -8.45
CA LYS A 77 -5.35 -2.97 -9.75
C LYS A 77 -5.21 -4.49 -9.72
N SER A 78 -6.26 -5.19 -10.15
CA SER A 78 -6.18 -6.63 -10.39
C SER A 78 -5.36 -6.96 -11.63
N GLY A 79 -4.65 -8.07 -11.59
CA GLY A 79 -3.91 -8.67 -12.70
C GLY A 79 -4.79 -9.60 -13.52
N ALA A 80 -4.20 -10.69 -14.05
CA ALA A 80 -4.88 -11.68 -14.86
C ALA A 80 -6.05 -12.42 -14.17
N THR A 81 -6.04 -12.57 -12.85
CA THR A 81 -7.05 -13.35 -12.11
C THR A 81 -8.08 -12.42 -11.47
N ALA A 82 -9.35 -12.70 -11.73
CA ALA A 82 -10.48 -12.01 -11.11
C ALA A 82 -10.78 -12.58 -9.71
N ALA A 83 -11.45 -11.81 -8.85
CA ALA A 83 -12.03 -12.35 -7.63
C ALA A 83 -13.28 -13.20 -7.99
N ASP A 84 -13.27 -14.48 -7.63
CA ASP A 84 -14.43 -15.36 -7.77
C ASP A 84 -15.22 -15.45 -6.46
N THR A 85 -16.54 -15.29 -6.54
CA THR A 85 -17.46 -15.24 -5.39
C THR A 85 -16.93 -14.46 -4.15
N PRO A 86 -16.52 -13.17 -4.30
CA PRO A 86 -16.13 -12.38 -3.15
C PRO A 86 -17.29 -12.27 -2.15
N THR A 87 -16.97 -12.23 -0.86
CA THR A 87 -17.96 -12.12 0.23
C THR A 87 -17.67 -10.93 1.14
N ASN A 88 -16.41 -10.54 1.30
CA ASN A 88 -16.00 -9.28 1.91
C ASN A 88 -14.64 -8.85 1.35
N TRP A 89 -14.48 -7.55 1.09
CA TRP A 89 -13.19 -6.96 0.73
C TRP A 89 -13.19 -5.46 0.93
N TRP A 90 -12.02 -4.94 1.31
CA TRP A 90 -11.81 -3.53 1.63
C TRP A 90 -10.34 -3.15 1.49
N PHE A 91 -10.07 -1.85 1.45
CA PHE A 91 -8.73 -1.28 1.60
C PHE A 91 -8.65 -0.49 2.92
N ALA A 92 -7.45 -0.40 3.48
CA ALA A 92 -7.20 0.30 4.73
C ALA A 92 -5.91 1.12 4.65
N LEU A 93 -5.86 2.22 5.38
CA LEU A 93 -4.68 3.05 5.56
C LEU A 93 -4.26 2.98 7.03
N TYR A 94 -2.97 2.76 7.25
CA TYR A 94 -2.35 2.71 8.57
C TYR A 94 -1.21 3.73 8.67
N ASP A 95 -0.95 4.19 9.89
CA ASP A 95 0.16 5.08 10.21
C ASP A 95 1.53 4.36 10.17
N THR A 96 2.56 5.11 10.55
CA THR A 96 3.97 4.66 10.66
C THR A 96 4.19 3.56 11.71
N GLU A 97 3.33 3.47 12.71
CA GLU A 97 3.34 2.51 13.82
C GLU A 97 2.48 1.28 13.50
N GLY A 98 1.67 1.36 12.43
CA GLY A 98 0.75 0.33 12.00
C GLY A 98 -0.61 0.42 12.70
N ALA A 99 -1.00 1.56 13.28
CA ALA A 99 -2.35 1.80 13.77
C ALA A 99 -3.28 2.24 12.63
N LEU A 100 -4.54 1.81 12.68
CA LEU A 100 -5.53 2.07 11.63
C LEU A 100 -5.93 3.55 11.63
N LEU A 101 -5.72 4.23 10.50
CA LEU A 101 -6.16 5.61 10.28
C LEU A 101 -7.58 5.64 9.70
N ALA A 102 -7.79 4.88 8.62
CA ALA A 102 -9.09 4.76 7.98
C ALA A 102 -9.19 3.49 7.14
N GLN A 103 -10.41 3.11 6.78
CA GLN A 103 -10.67 2.04 5.81
C GLN A 103 -11.77 2.45 4.84
N THR A 104 -11.87 1.75 3.73
CA THR A 104 -13.00 1.87 2.81
C THR A 104 -14.23 1.19 3.40
N ALA A 105 -15.40 1.46 2.82
CA ALA A 105 -16.55 0.60 3.04
C ALA A 105 -16.24 -0.83 2.56
N ASP A 106 -16.79 -1.84 3.26
CA ASP A 106 -16.76 -3.22 2.77
C ASP A 106 -17.56 -3.32 1.47
N GLN A 107 -16.97 -3.97 0.48
CA GLN A 107 -17.54 -4.08 -0.86
C GLN A 107 -18.42 -5.33 -1.01
N THR A 108 -18.55 -6.14 0.05
CA THR A 108 -19.40 -7.33 0.09
C THR A 108 -19.12 -8.28 -1.08
N THR A 109 -20.14 -8.56 -1.90
CA THR A 109 -20.09 -9.43 -3.08
C THR A 109 -19.80 -8.69 -4.38
N THR A 110 -19.36 -7.43 -4.31
CA THR A 110 -19.05 -6.65 -5.51
C THR A 110 -17.94 -7.33 -6.28
N ALA A 111 -18.20 -7.62 -7.56
CA ALA A 111 -17.24 -8.29 -8.42
C ALA A 111 -15.98 -7.43 -8.66
N TRP A 112 -14.83 -8.10 -8.67
CA TRP A 112 -13.56 -7.54 -9.11
C TRP A 112 -13.01 -8.35 -10.26
N ALA A 113 -13.34 -7.92 -11.49
CA ALA A 113 -12.85 -8.54 -12.71
C ALA A 113 -11.33 -8.44 -12.83
N ALA A 114 -10.74 -9.31 -13.66
CA ALA A 114 -9.34 -9.22 -14.05
C ALA A 114 -9.01 -7.87 -14.71
N ASN A 115 -7.75 -7.45 -14.64
CA ASN A 115 -7.23 -6.24 -15.27
C ASN A 115 -7.99 -4.95 -14.94
N THR A 116 -8.62 -4.89 -13.77
CA THR A 116 -9.54 -3.81 -13.39
C THR A 116 -8.95 -3.00 -12.24
N VAL A 117 -8.94 -1.69 -12.41
CA VAL A 117 -8.57 -0.74 -11.36
C VAL A 117 -9.76 -0.57 -10.41
N LYS A 118 -9.51 -0.65 -9.11
CA LYS A 118 -10.47 -0.31 -8.05
C LYS A 118 -9.90 0.84 -7.25
N THR A 119 -10.56 1.98 -7.36
CA THR A 119 -10.31 3.17 -6.55
C THR A 119 -11.48 3.31 -5.58
N LEU A 120 -11.20 3.17 -4.29
CA LEU A 120 -12.22 3.20 -3.26
C LEU A 120 -11.98 4.38 -2.32
N ALA A 121 -13.05 5.07 -1.96
CA ALA A 121 -13.00 6.14 -0.98
C ALA A 121 -12.85 5.55 0.43
N LEU A 122 -11.99 6.17 1.23
CA LEU A 122 -11.93 5.95 2.66
C LEU A 122 -13.20 6.49 3.32
N SER A 123 -13.63 5.88 4.42
CA SER A 123 -14.79 6.35 5.20
C SER A 123 -14.61 7.77 5.72
N SER A 124 -13.36 8.19 5.88
CA SER A 124 -12.94 9.52 6.30
C SER A 124 -11.65 9.89 5.59
N ALA A 125 -11.60 11.08 5.00
CA ALA A 125 -10.35 11.64 4.48
C ALA A 125 -9.33 11.76 5.62
N GLN A 126 -8.08 11.38 5.36
CA GLN A 126 -7.00 11.36 6.33
C GLN A 126 -5.96 12.42 5.98
N THR A 127 -5.81 13.43 6.83
CA THR A 127 -4.68 14.35 6.77
C THR A 127 -3.51 13.70 7.50
N ILE A 128 -2.41 13.49 6.78
CA ILE A 128 -1.23 12.82 7.33
C ILE A 128 -0.50 13.79 8.27
N GLU A 129 -0.27 13.35 9.50
CA GLU A 129 0.35 14.18 10.55
C GLU A 129 1.89 14.06 10.55
N GLU A 130 2.41 12.87 10.27
CA GLU A 130 3.84 12.58 10.28
C GLU A 130 4.32 12.18 8.88
N THR A 131 5.49 12.68 8.48
CA THR A 131 6.13 12.22 7.23
C THR A 131 6.82 10.89 7.47
N GLY A 132 6.47 9.86 6.69
CA GLY A 132 7.10 8.55 6.84
C GLY A 132 6.42 7.44 6.06
N VAL A 133 6.89 6.21 6.30
CA VAL A 133 6.32 5.00 5.71
C VAL A 133 5.03 4.62 6.43
N HIS A 134 3.91 4.90 5.78
CA HIS A 134 2.59 4.42 6.12
C HIS A 134 2.34 3.06 5.47
N TYR A 135 1.18 2.44 5.74
CA TYR A 135 0.81 1.20 5.07
C TYR A 135 -0.57 1.27 4.43
N ALA A 136 -0.66 0.82 3.19
CA ALA A 136 -1.94 0.52 2.56
C ALA A 136 -2.22 -0.99 2.68
N GLY A 137 -3.31 -1.33 3.35
CA GLY A 137 -3.82 -2.68 3.52
C GLY A 137 -4.87 -3.04 2.48
N ILE A 138 -4.92 -4.31 2.10
CA ILE A 138 -5.96 -4.94 1.32
C ILE A 138 -6.32 -6.28 1.95
N MET A 139 -7.61 -6.56 2.06
CA MET A 139 -8.11 -7.88 2.44
C MET A 139 -9.23 -8.28 1.50
N VAL A 140 -9.22 -9.54 1.08
CA VAL A 140 -10.26 -10.14 0.25
C VAL A 140 -10.63 -11.50 0.84
N LYS A 141 -11.92 -11.78 0.93
CA LYS A 141 -12.48 -13.12 1.15
C LYS A 141 -13.27 -13.53 -0.09
N ALA A 142 -12.78 -14.54 -0.78
CA ALA A 142 -13.31 -15.06 -2.03
C ALA A 142 -12.96 -16.55 -2.15
N THR A 143 -13.57 -17.28 -3.09
CA THR A 143 -13.14 -18.65 -3.46
C THR A 143 -11.81 -18.59 -4.20
N ASP A 144 -11.75 -17.73 -5.22
CA ASP A 144 -10.51 -17.36 -5.91
C ASP A 144 -10.22 -15.89 -5.67
N LEU A 145 -8.99 -15.60 -5.27
CA LEU A 145 -8.55 -14.25 -4.94
C LEU A 145 -8.07 -13.53 -6.21
N PRO A 146 -8.30 -12.21 -6.33
CA PRO A 146 -7.77 -11.47 -7.46
C PRO A 146 -6.25 -11.44 -7.38
N SER A 147 -5.59 -11.70 -8.51
CA SER A 147 -4.16 -11.41 -8.61
C SER A 147 -3.99 -9.88 -8.65
N LEU A 148 -2.84 -9.37 -8.21
CA LEU A 148 -2.57 -7.94 -8.11
C LEU A 148 -1.35 -7.56 -8.94
N VAL A 149 -1.46 -6.47 -9.70
CA VAL A 149 -0.31 -5.96 -10.47
C VAL A 149 0.72 -5.36 -9.51
N GLY A 150 1.98 -5.77 -9.62
CA GLY A 150 3.05 -5.25 -8.77
C GLY A 150 4.42 -5.79 -9.15
N ALA A 151 5.31 -5.80 -8.18
CA ALA A 151 6.67 -6.33 -8.29
C ALA A 151 6.90 -7.48 -7.31
N SER A 152 7.68 -8.47 -7.71
CA SER A 152 8.15 -9.52 -6.79
C SER A 152 9.61 -9.27 -6.40
N LEU A 153 9.91 -9.37 -5.11
CA LEU A 153 11.28 -9.25 -4.59
C LEU A 153 12.09 -10.55 -4.71
N GLY A 154 11.47 -11.64 -5.17
CA GLY A 154 12.09 -12.98 -5.27
C GLY A 154 12.25 -13.72 -3.93
N ILE A 155 12.58 -13.01 -2.84
CA ILE A 155 12.71 -13.60 -1.49
C ILE A 155 12.08 -12.71 -0.40
N ALA A 156 11.37 -13.32 0.56
CA ALA A 156 10.64 -12.57 1.58
C ALA A 156 11.56 -11.77 2.52
N GLY A 157 12.80 -12.26 2.71
CA GLY A 157 13.83 -11.55 3.48
C GLY A 157 14.22 -10.19 2.89
N ALA A 158 14.04 -9.98 1.58
CA ALA A 158 14.27 -8.67 0.96
C ALA A 158 13.17 -7.65 1.33
N SER A 159 11.99 -8.12 1.76
CA SER A 159 10.94 -7.25 2.28
C SER A 159 11.19 -6.81 3.70
N ALA A 160 11.87 -7.63 4.50
CA ALA A 160 12.26 -7.29 5.86
C ALA A 160 13.28 -6.15 5.88
N GLY A 161 13.40 -5.49 7.03
CA GLY A 161 14.43 -4.48 7.25
C GLY A 161 15.83 -5.08 7.18
N TRP A 162 16.73 -4.45 6.43
CA TRP A 162 18.15 -4.80 6.35
C TRP A 162 18.91 -4.25 7.55
N PHE A 163 18.47 -3.11 8.07
CA PHE A 163 18.96 -2.50 9.29
C PHE A 163 17.90 -2.44 10.38
N THR A 164 18.34 -2.45 11.64
CA THR A 164 17.44 -2.28 12.78
C THR A 164 16.64 -0.99 12.65
N GLY A 165 15.31 -1.10 12.75
CA GLY A 165 14.39 0.04 12.66
C GLY A 165 13.85 0.31 11.26
N GLU A 166 14.35 -0.38 10.22
CA GLU A 166 13.74 -0.29 8.89
C GLU A 166 12.35 -0.94 8.86
N LYS A 167 11.45 -0.30 8.11
CA LYS A 167 10.07 -0.75 7.93
C LYS A 167 10.01 -1.85 6.87
N ILE A 168 9.14 -2.84 7.10
CA ILE A 168 8.87 -3.93 6.17
C ILE A 168 8.14 -3.34 4.95
N ILE A 169 8.48 -3.75 3.73
CA ILE A 169 7.87 -3.15 2.52
C ILE A 169 6.59 -3.84 2.04
N ALA A 170 6.45 -5.13 2.31
CA ALA A 170 5.21 -5.87 2.12
C ALA A 170 5.09 -6.97 3.17
N GLN A 171 3.93 -7.06 3.80
CA GLN A 171 3.70 -7.98 4.92
C GLN A 171 2.26 -8.47 4.94
N THR A 172 2.05 -9.63 5.55
CA THR A 172 0.73 -10.15 5.87
C THR A 172 0.48 -10.08 7.37
N SER A 173 -0.77 -9.87 7.76
CA SER A 173 -1.19 -9.79 9.16
C SER A 173 -2.67 -10.13 9.35
N GLY A 174 -3.01 -10.54 10.57
CA GLY A 174 -4.37 -10.93 10.94
C GLY A 174 -4.80 -12.29 10.38
N SER A 175 -5.99 -12.72 10.80
CA SER A 175 -6.64 -13.95 10.37
C SER A 175 -8.13 -13.85 10.60
N SER A 176 -8.93 -14.55 9.81
CA SER A 176 -10.40 -14.57 9.96
C SER A 176 -11.03 -13.17 9.93
N LEU A 177 -10.39 -12.24 9.20
CA LEU A 177 -10.91 -10.89 9.02
C LEU A 177 -12.24 -10.91 8.24
N THR A 178 -13.07 -9.93 8.57
CA THR A 178 -14.41 -9.76 7.98
C THR A 178 -14.53 -8.33 7.45
N THR A 179 -15.49 -7.54 7.91
CA THR A 179 -15.79 -6.21 7.36
C THR A 179 -14.93 -5.09 7.94
N THR A 180 -14.24 -5.35 9.06
CA THR A 180 -13.43 -4.35 9.76
C THR A 180 -11.96 -4.73 9.70
N ALA A 181 -11.13 -3.75 9.32
CA ALA A 181 -9.69 -3.85 9.36
C ALA A 181 -9.20 -3.91 10.82
N PRO A 182 -8.14 -4.69 11.13
CA PRO A 182 -7.54 -4.68 12.45
C PRO A 182 -7.17 -3.26 12.90
N ALA A 183 -7.38 -2.94 14.18
CA ALA A 183 -6.99 -1.64 14.73
C ALA A 183 -5.47 -1.40 14.65
N THR A 184 -4.68 -2.48 14.64
CA THR A 184 -3.22 -2.44 14.54
C THR A 184 -2.72 -3.59 13.67
N ILE A 185 -1.66 -3.36 12.90
CA ILE A 185 -0.90 -4.42 12.20
C ILE A 185 -0.10 -5.21 13.25
N ALA A 186 -0.72 -6.27 13.78
CA ALA A 186 -0.09 -7.16 14.74
C ALA A 186 0.59 -8.34 14.04
N THR A 187 1.74 -8.76 14.59
CA THR A 187 2.50 -9.94 14.14
C THR A 187 2.73 -10.00 12.63
N PRO A 188 3.29 -8.95 12.01
CA PRO A 188 3.47 -8.93 10.57
C PRO A 188 4.46 -10.00 10.12
N THR A 189 4.15 -10.67 9.01
CA THR A 189 5.06 -11.59 8.33
C THR A 189 5.44 -11.00 6.97
N ALA A 190 6.73 -10.75 6.76
CA ALA A 190 7.25 -10.21 5.51
C ALA A 190 6.96 -11.17 4.33
N VAL A 191 6.58 -10.62 3.18
CA VAL A 191 6.28 -11.39 1.96
C VAL A 191 7.04 -10.87 0.74
N VAL A 192 7.15 -11.72 -0.28
CA VAL A 192 7.83 -11.40 -1.55
C VAL A 192 7.08 -10.42 -2.44
N ASN A 193 5.75 -10.43 -2.35
CA ASN A 193 4.89 -9.79 -3.32
C ASN A 193 4.57 -8.37 -2.88
N VAL A 194 4.90 -7.39 -3.71
CA VAL A 194 4.64 -5.97 -3.46
C VAL A 194 3.67 -5.43 -4.51
N PRO A 195 2.35 -5.51 -4.28
CA PRO A 195 1.37 -4.86 -5.13
C PRO A 195 1.57 -3.36 -5.21
N ARG A 196 1.24 -2.80 -6.38
CA ARG A 196 1.21 -1.35 -6.55
C ARG A 196 -0.03 -0.78 -5.89
N VAL A 197 0.17 0.20 -5.02
CA VAL A 197 -0.90 1.03 -4.46
C VAL A 197 -0.71 2.48 -4.87
N VAL A 198 -1.82 3.18 -5.08
CA VAL A 198 -1.87 4.62 -5.27
C VAL A 198 -2.83 5.24 -4.26
N ALA A 199 -2.40 6.31 -3.60
CA ALA A 199 -3.20 7.16 -2.73
C ALA A 199 -3.42 8.52 -3.39
N THR A 200 -4.64 9.03 -3.29
CA THR A 200 -5.11 10.35 -3.74
C THR A 200 -6.00 10.96 -2.67
#